data_AF-A0ABD0WYA5-F1
#
_entry.id   AF-A0ABD0WYA5-F1
#
_cell.length_a   1.000
_cell.length_b   1.000
_cell.length_c   1.000
_cell.angle_alpha   90.00
_cell.angle_beta   90.00
_cell.angle_gamma   90.00
#
_symmetry.space_group_name_H-M   'P 1'
#
loop_
_entity.id
_entity.type
_entity.pdbx_description
1 polymer ?
#
loop_
_entity_poly.entity_id
_entity_poly.type
_entity_poly.pdbx_seq_one_letter_code
_entity_poly.pdbx_strand_id
1 'polypeptide(L)'
;MAVLNFSCIHLALLFFLYGVVYCLDGGFAKHNDKCHFRGNDELEYSEEIYFNKEMWLWYNSTTDIWKGDTTYGMEIANDLNNEPSKHVTRNILKYILCVENGERLYGYLHNYTVQPNVRLRSEEPASSRHSAMLVCSAYDFYPKTIIITWLRNGQVVTSDVSSTGELANGDWSYQIHSHLEYTPTPGEKISCRVEHYSLPEPQLYDWDPSIPTSEKSKIAIGASGLLLGLVFLLAGLRHYMKNRIGHRQDGPVSASAEQPLLTPLLM
;
A
#
# COMPACT_ATOMS: atom_id res chain seq x y z
N MET A 1 58.04 -12.55 -20.62
CA MET A 1 58.31 -13.20 -21.92
C MET A 1 57.36 -14.39 -22.02
N ALA A 2 56.58 -14.49 -23.10
CA ALA A 2 55.64 -15.57 -23.45
C ALA A 2 55.04 -16.46 -22.33
N VAL A 3 53.75 -16.27 -22.03
CA VAL A 3 52.86 -17.38 -21.62
C VAL A 3 52.06 -17.77 -22.86
N LEU A 4 52.10 -19.05 -23.25
CA LEU A 4 51.46 -19.49 -24.50
C LEU A 4 49.93 -19.49 -24.38
N ASN A 5 49.28 -18.78 -25.30
CA ASN A 5 47.85 -18.89 -25.55
C ASN A 5 47.61 -20.13 -26.43
N PHE A 6 46.94 -21.16 -25.89
CA PHE A 6 46.36 -22.22 -26.71
C PHE A 6 44.90 -21.89 -27.00
N SER A 7 44.69 -21.36 -28.21
CA SER A 7 43.39 -20.86 -28.67
C SER A 7 42.33 -21.96 -28.75
N CYS A 8 41.10 -21.58 -28.40
CA CYS A 8 39.91 -22.44 -28.35
C CYS A 8 39.43 -22.85 -29.76
N ILE A 9 40.10 -23.82 -30.39
CA ILE A 9 39.72 -24.36 -31.70
C ILE A 9 39.71 -25.90 -31.66
N HIS A 10 38.64 -26.46 -32.25
CA HIS A 10 38.32 -27.89 -32.42
C HIS A 10 37.78 -28.66 -31.19
N LEU A 11 36.45 -28.60 -31.02
CA LEU A 11 35.64 -29.76 -31.46
C LEU A 11 34.23 -29.33 -31.91
N ALA A 12 34.14 -28.89 -33.17
CA ALA A 12 32.85 -28.88 -33.86
C ALA A 12 32.54 -30.32 -34.30
N LEU A 13 31.74 -31.04 -33.50
CA LEU A 13 30.92 -32.22 -33.82
C LEU A 13 30.34 -32.75 -32.49
N LEU A 14 29.03 -33.05 -32.47
CA LEU A 14 28.25 -33.55 -31.30
C LEU A 14 27.88 -32.53 -30.20
N PHE A 15 27.20 -31.44 -30.57
CA PHE A 15 26.36 -30.67 -29.62
C PHE A 15 24.94 -30.42 -30.17
N PHE A 16 24.26 -31.52 -30.54
CA PHE A 16 22.81 -31.55 -30.47
C PHE A 16 22.40 -31.76 -28.99
N LEU A 17 21.34 -31.06 -28.55
CA LEU A 17 20.56 -31.20 -27.30
C LEU A 17 20.97 -30.51 -25.98
N TYR A 18 22.22 -30.09 -25.72
CA TYR A 18 22.52 -29.31 -24.49
C TYR A 18 23.53 -28.17 -24.73
N GLY A 19 23.04 -27.01 -25.15
CA GLY A 19 23.84 -25.80 -25.33
C GLY A 19 24.18 -25.11 -24.01
N VAL A 20 25.16 -25.61 -23.26
CA VAL A 20 25.82 -24.84 -22.20
C VAL A 20 26.79 -23.86 -22.86
N VAL A 21 26.38 -22.59 -22.93
CA VAL A 21 27.19 -21.50 -23.49
C VAL A 21 28.38 -21.22 -22.57
N TYR A 22 29.60 -21.18 -23.12
CA TYR A 22 30.79 -20.76 -22.37
C TYR A 22 30.75 -19.25 -22.11
N CYS A 23 30.91 -18.88 -20.83
CA CYS A 23 30.72 -17.52 -20.37
C CYS A 23 31.72 -16.52 -20.97
N LEU A 24 31.18 -15.49 -21.63
CA LEU A 24 31.80 -14.17 -21.70
C LEU A 24 31.24 -13.35 -20.53
N ASP A 25 32.10 -12.64 -19.79
CA ASP A 25 31.70 -11.90 -18.59
C ASP A 25 30.55 -10.91 -18.87
N GLY A 26 29.47 -11.02 -18.09
CA GLY A 26 28.39 -10.03 -18.02
C GLY A 26 27.24 -10.16 -19.05
N GLY A 27 27.29 -11.13 -19.98
CA GLY A 27 26.22 -11.34 -20.94
C GLY A 27 24.98 -12.02 -20.35
N PHE A 28 23.77 -11.61 -20.73
CA PHE A 28 22.53 -12.32 -20.38
C PHE A 28 21.53 -12.40 -21.54
N ALA A 29 20.91 -13.57 -21.70
CA ALA A 29 19.77 -13.76 -22.58
C ALA A 29 18.47 -13.71 -21.78
N LYS A 30 17.38 -13.23 -22.39
CA LYS A 30 16.03 -13.26 -21.82
C LYS A 30 15.06 -13.72 -22.92
N HIS A 31 14.29 -14.77 -22.62
CA HIS A 31 13.19 -15.24 -23.45
C HIS A 31 11.90 -14.93 -22.69
N ASN A 32 10.97 -14.22 -23.33
CA ASN A 32 9.62 -13.99 -22.80
C ASN A 32 8.63 -14.79 -23.63
N ASP A 33 7.92 -15.72 -23.01
CA ASP A 33 6.70 -16.33 -23.53
C ASP A 33 5.49 -15.54 -23.03
N LYS A 34 4.57 -15.15 -23.91
CA LYS A 34 3.41 -14.34 -23.55
C LYS A 34 2.11 -14.92 -24.12
N CYS A 35 1.10 -14.97 -23.26
CA CYS A 35 -0.27 -15.31 -23.61
C CYS A 35 -1.13 -14.06 -23.49
N HIS A 36 -1.58 -13.51 -24.63
CA HIS A 36 -2.46 -12.35 -24.68
C HIS A 36 -3.91 -12.83 -24.85
N PHE A 37 -4.67 -12.78 -23.77
CA PHE A 37 -6.11 -13.10 -23.74
C PHE A 37 -6.93 -11.83 -24.04
N ARG A 38 -7.71 -11.86 -25.13
CA ARG A 38 -8.65 -10.78 -25.51
C ARG A 38 -10.09 -11.31 -25.39
N GLY A 39 -10.67 -11.21 -24.20
CA GLY A 39 -12.00 -11.76 -23.92
C GLY A 39 -12.00 -13.29 -23.88
N ASN A 40 -13.13 -13.92 -24.22
CA ASN A 40 -13.36 -15.33 -23.92
C ASN A 40 -12.59 -16.32 -24.81
N ASP A 41 -12.31 -16.01 -26.08
CA ASP A 41 -11.76 -16.99 -27.04
C ASP A 41 -10.58 -16.48 -27.90
N GLU A 42 -10.30 -15.16 -27.94
CA GLU A 42 -9.21 -14.61 -28.76
C GLU A 42 -7.88 -14.69 -27.98
N LEU A 43 -7.09 -15.73 -28.27
CA LEU A 43 -5.78 -15.97 -27.67
C LEU A 43 -4.65 -15.81 -28.69
N GLU A 44 -3.77 -14.84 -28.44
CA GLU A 44 -2.50 -14.64 -29.14
C GLU A 44 -1.32 -15.06 -28.27
N TYR A 45 -0.58 -16.07 -28.70
CA TYR A 45 0.75 -16.42 -28.15
C TYR A 45 1.84 -15.66 -28.91
N SER A 46 2.79 -15.09 -28.18
CA SER A 46 3.98 -14.44 -28.72
C SER A 46 5.24 -14.82 -27.93
N GLU A 47 6.38 -14.82 -28.63
CA GLU A 47 7.70 -15.03 -28.03
C GLU A 47 8.58 -13.81 -28.34
N GLU A 48 9.38 -13.38 -27.36
CA GLU A 48 10.41 -12.33 -27.56
C GLU A 48 11.74 -12.81 -27.02
N ILE A 49 12.79 -12.73 -27.84
CA ILE A 49 14.15 -13.13 -27.48
C ILE A 49 15.04 -11.89 -27.45
N TYR A 50 15.66 -11.66 -26.29
CA TYR A 50 16.57 -10.56 -26.04
C TYR A 50 17.96 -11.07 -25.66
N PHE A 51 18.99 -10.33 -26.04
CA PHE A 51 20.36 -10.49 -25.55
C PHE A 51 20.86 -9.13 -25.06
N ASN A 52 21.38 -9.06 -23.83
CA ASN A 52 21.88 -7.83 -23.20
C ASN A 52 20.88 -6.63 -23.25
N LYS A 53 19.58 -6.92 -23.14
CA LYS A 53 18.42 -5.98 -23.27
C LYS A 53 18.07 -5.54 -24.70
N GLU A 54 18.86 -5.90 -25.71
CA GLU A 54 18.51 -5.70 -27.11
C GLU A 54 17.57 -6.82 -27.58
N MET A 55 16.45 -6.49 -28.23
CA MET A 55 15.58 -7.51 -28.85
C MET A 55 16.27 -8.00 -30.12
N TRP A 56 16.37 -9.31 -30.30
CA TRP A 56 16.97 -9.90 -31.49
C TRP A 56 15.92 -10.38 -32.48
N LEU A 57 14.92 -11.12 -31.98
CA LEU A 57 13.82 -11.63 -32.78
C LEU A 57 12.59 -11.92 -31.91
N TRP A 58 11.44 -11.96 -32.57
CA TRP A 58 10.14 -12.24 -31.95
C TRP A 58 9.25 -13.08 -32.87
N TYR A 59 8.25 -13.72 -32.28
CA TYR A 59 7.24 -14.54 -32.95
C TYR A 59 5.84 -14.12 -32.54
N ASN A 60 4.87 -14.28 -33.43
CA ASN A 60 3.45 -14.06 -33.12
C ASN A 60 2.57 -15.11 -33.82
N SER A 61 1.80 -15.86 -33.03
CA SER A 61 0.92 -16.93 -33.49
C SER A 61 -0.28 -16.48 -34.35
N THR A 62 -0.64 -15.20 -34.35
CA THR A 62 -1.67 -14.65 -35.24
C THR A 62 -1.19 -14.57 -36.68
N THR A 63 0.12 -14.35 -36.88
CA THR A 63 0.77 -14.37 -38.20
C THR A 63 1.52 -15.66 -38.51
N ASP A 64 1.81 -16.48 -37.49
CA ASP A 64 2.68 -17.67 -37.53
C ASP A 64 4.06 -17.40 -38.20
N ILE A 65 4.67 -16.26 -37.85
CA ILE A 65 5.92 -15.77 -38.47
C ILE A 65 6.87 -15.25 -37.40
N TRP A 66 8.15 -15.60 -37.53
CA TRP A 66 9.29 -14.99 -36.85
C TRP A 66 9.78 -13.73 -37.57
N LYS A 67 10.15 -12.71 -36.81
CA LYS A 67 10.74 -11.46 -37.31
C LYS A 67 11.98 -11.10 -36.51
N GLY A 68 13.07 -10.79 -37.20
CA GLY A 68 14.29 -10.27 -36.60
C GLY A 68 14.29 -8.75 -36.53
N ASP A 69 14.86 -8.21 -35.45
CA ASP A 69 15.06 -6.77 -35.22
C ASP A 69 16.54 -6.39 -35.42
N THR A 70 17.47 -7.33 -35.19
CA THR A 70 18.90 -7.21 -35.52
C THR A 70 19.25 -8.02 -36.78
N THR A 71 20.38 -7.70 -37.44
CA THR A 71 20.85 -8.44 -38.63
C THR A 71 20.95 -9.95 -38.39
N TYR A 72 21.57 -10.36 -37.27
CA TYR A 72 21.69 -11.76 -36.90
C TYR A 72 20.34 -12.38 -36.49
N GLY A 73 19.47 -11.59 -35.85
CA GLY A 73 18.09 -11.99 -35.57
C GLY A 73 17.25 -12.22 -36.83
N MET A 74 17.49 -11.48 -37.92
CA MET A 74 16.82 -11.66 -39.21
C MET A 74 17.26 -12.96 -39.90
N GLU A 75 18.55 -13.31 -39.82
CA GLU A 75 19.08 -14.59 -40.31
C GLU A 75 18.40 -15.76 -39.58
N ILE A 76 18.39 -15.75 -38.23
CA ILE A 76 17.72 -16.77 -37.43
C ILE A 76 16.22 -16.82 -37.71
N ALA A 77 15.54 -15.67 -37.83
CA ALA A 77 14.11 -15.63 -38.13
C ALA A 77 13.78 -16.23 -39.50
N ASN A 78 14.63 -16.01 -40.51
CA ASN A 78 14.50 -16.66 -41.81
C ASN A 78 14.61 -18.19 -41.68
N ASP A 79 15.62 -18.69 -40.97
CA ASP A 79 15.81 -20.14 -40.79
C ASP A 79 14.63 -20.78 -40.03
N LEU A 80 14.14 -20.12 -38.98
CA LEU A 80 12.98 -20.57 -38.20
C LEU A 80 11.68 -20.60 -39.01
N ASN A 81 11.48 -19.64 -39.92
CA ASN A 81 10.31 -19.58 -40.82
C ASN A 81 10.35 -20.62 -41.95
N ASN A 82 11.53 -21.12 -42.32
CA ASN A 82 11.71 -22.10 -43.40
C ASN A 82 11.68 -23.56 -42.92
N GLU A 83 11.59 -23.82 -41.61
CA GLU A 83 11.59 -25.17 -41.04
C GLU A 83 10.22 -25.54 -40.43
N PRO A 84 9.37 -26.37 -41.08
CA PRO A 84 8.01 -26.65 -40.61
C PRO A 84 7.89 -27.21 -39.19
N SER A 85 8.92 -27.91 -38.69
CA SER A 85 8.99 -28.41 -37.31
C SER A 85 8.85 -27.29 -36.26
N LYS A 86 9.33 -26.09 -36.62
CA LYS A 86 9.38 -24.91 -35.77
C LYS A 86 7.99 -24.32 -35.57
N HIS A 87 7.15 -24.30 -36.60
CA HIS A 87 5.76 -23.86 -36.50
C HIS A 87 4.91 -24.85 -35.68
N VAL A 88 5.10 -26.16 -35.90
CA VAL A 88 4.43 -27.20 -35.09
C VAL A 88 4.78 -27.07 -33.60
N THR A 89 6.06 -26.84 -33.29
CA THR A 89 6.53 -26.65 -31.89
C THR A 89 5.86 -25.44 -31.24
N ARG A 90 5.72 -24.32 -31.95
CA ARG A 90 5.05 -23.10 -31.47
C ARG A 90 3.55 -23.30 -31.21
N ASN A 91 2.87 -24.07 -32.06
CA ASN A 91 1.47 -24.44 -31.83
C ASN A 91 1.30 -25.33 -30.58
N ILE A 92 2.24 -26.24 -30.32
CA ILE A 92 2.25 -27.04 -29.08
C ILE A 92 2.52 -26.17 -27.84
N LEU A 93 3.49 -25.25 -27.90
CA LEU A 93 3.78 -24.33 -26.79
C LEU A 93 2.59 -23.40 -26.50
N LYS A 94 1.94 -22.84 -27.53
CA LYS A 94 0.69 -22.07 -27.39
C LYS A 94 -0.38 -22.87 -26.63
N TYR A 95 -0.58 -24.14 -26.98
CA TYR A 95 -1.56 -24.99 -26.32
C TYR A 95 -1.23 -25.23 -24.84
N ILE A 96 -0.01 -25.70 -24.54
CA ILE A 96 0.39 -26.06 -23.17
C ILE A 96 0.47 -24.81 -22.27
N LEU A 97 1.10 -23.73 -22.72
CA LEU A 97 1.33 -22.53 -21.91
C LEU A 97 0.05 -21.69 -21.76
N CYS A 98 -0.70 -21.51 -22.85
CA CYS A 98 -1.77 -20.51 -22.89
C CYS A 98 -3.18 -21.09 -22.85
N VAL A 99 -3.42 -22.31 -23.34
CA VAL A 99 -4.75 -22.93 -23.26
C VAL A 99 -4.85 -23.70 -21.93
N GLU A 100 -4.08 -24.76 -21.77
CA GLU A 100 -4.19 -25.68 -20.61
C GLU A 100 -3.86 -25.00 -19.28
N ASN A 101 -2.73 -24.29 -19.19
CA ASN A 101 -2.35 -23.58 -17.98
C ASN A 101 -3.02 -22.19 -17.88
N GLY A 102 -3.21 -21.54 -19.03
CA GLY A 102 -3.73 -20.18 -19.13
C GLY A 102 -5.19 -20.06 -18.70
N GLU A 103 -6.10 -20.93 -19.16
CA GLU A 103 -7.51 -20.91 -18.72
C GLU A 103 -7.64 -21.03 -17.20
N ARG A 104 -6.86 -21.94 -16.60
CA ARG A 104 -6.85 -22.20 -15.15
C ARG A 104 -6.40 -20.98 -14.34
N LEU A 105 -5.33 -20.32 -14.79
CA LEU A 105 -4.77 -19.13 -14.12
C LEU A 105 -5.62 -17.89 -14.39
N TYR A 106 -6.00 -17.65 -15.65
CA TYR A 106 -6.78 -16.50 -16.07
C TYR A 106 -8.16 -16.50 -15.43
N GLY A 107 -8.87 -17.62 -15.40
CA GLY A 107 -10.18 -17.72 -14.76
C GLY A 107 -10.16 -17.40 -13.26
N TYR A 108 -9.07 -17.72 -12.56
CA TYR A 108 -8.88 -17.33 -11.17
C TYR A 108 -8.51 -15.85 -11.02
N LEU A 109 -7.51 -15.38 -11.77
CA LEU A 109 -6.96 -14.02 -11.65
C LEU A 109 -7.86 -12.92 -12.22
N HIS A 110 -8.72 -13.23 -13.18
CA HIS A 110 -9.70 -12.30 -13.75
C HIS A 110 -10.83 -12.00 -12.77
N ASN A 111 -11.24 -13.01 -11.97
CA ASN A 111 -12.28 -12.88 -10.95
C ASN A 111 -11.74 -12.50 -9.57
N TYR A 112 -10.41 -12.58 -9.36
CA TYR A 112 -9.78 -12.11 -8.14
C TYR A 112 -9.90 -10.59 -8.04
N THR A 113 -10.57 -10.11 -6.99
CA THR A 113 -10.75 -8.68 -6.74
C THR A 113 -10.69 -8.39 -5.24
N VAL A 114 -10.21 -7.20 -4.87
CA VAL A 114 -10.10 -6.73 -3.48
C VAL A 114 -10.64 -5.30 -3.39
N GLN A 115 -11.52 -5.05 -2.42
CA GLN A 115 -12.17 -3.74 -2.25
C GLN A 115 -11.23 -2.70 -1.66
N PRO A 116 -11.28 -1.44 -2.15
CA PRO A 116 -10.44 -0.37 -1.64
C PRO A 116 -10.78 0.00 -0.20
N ASN A 117 -9.75 0.02 0.65
CA ASN A 117 -9.79 0.60 1.98
C ASN A 117 -9.65 2.11 1.84
N VAL A 118 -10.78 2.83 1.77
CA VAL A 118 -10.79 4.28 1.51
C VAL A 118 -10.73 5.06 2.82
N ARG A 119 -9.84 6.06 2.86
CA ARG A 119 -9.70 7.01 3.97
C ARG A 119 -9.74 8.44 3.45
N LEU A 120 -10.61 9.24 4.06
CA LEU A 120 -10.73 10.67 3.81
C LEU A 120 -10.16 11.44 5.01
N ARG A 121 -9.30 12.42 4.75
CA ARG A 121 -8.58 13.20 5.77
C ARG A 121 -8.31 14.61 5.28
N SER A 122 -8.22 15.57 6.20
CA SER A 122 -7.64 16.88 5.91
C SER A 122 -6.13 16.86 6.14
N GLU A 123 -5.40 17.64 5.34
CA GLU A 123 -4.02 18.03 5.59
C GLU A 123 -3.98 19.53 5.91
N GLU A 124 -3.21 19.90 6.94
CA GLU A 124 -2.91 21.30 7.20
C GLU A 124 -1.92 21.81 6.14
N PRO A 125 -2.14 23.00 5.56
CA PRO A 125 -1.25 23.55 4.56
C PRO A 125 0.12 23.86 5.18
N ALA A 126 1.20 23.49 4.47
CA ALA A 126 2.59 23.70 4.92
C ALA A 126 2.97 25.18 5.17
N SER A 127 2.14 26.12 4.72
CA SER A 127 2.16 27.52 5.18
C SER A 127 0.76 28.13 5.11
N SER A 128 0.48 29.11 5.97
CA SER A 128 -0.81 29.82 6.09
C SER A 128 -1.27 30.64 4.86
N ARG A 129 -0.61 30.47 3.71
CA ARG A 129 -0.96 31.07 2.42
C ARG A 129 -1.59 30.09 1.43
N HIS A 130 -1.54 28.79 1.69
CA HIS A 130 -2.19 27.77 0.86
C HIS A 130 -3.54 27.40 1.48
N SER A 131 -4.51 27.00 0.67
CA SER A 131 -5.82 26.58 1.20
C SER A 131 -5.70 25.22 1.89
N ALA A 132 -6.71 24.84 2.65
CA ALA A 132 -6.76 23.50 3.25
C ALA A 132 -6.87 22.45 2.13
N MET A 133 -6.36 21.24 2.39
CA MET A 133 -6.40 20.15 1.41
C MET A 133 -7.15 18.96 1.99
N LEU A 134 -8.10 18.40 1.24
CA LEU A 134 -8.66 17.08 1.53
C LEU A 134 -7.94 16.04 0.71
N VAL A 135 -7.68 14.88 1.31
CA VAL A 135 -7.05 13.75 0.65
C VAL A 135 -7.94 12.52 0.79
N CYS A 136 -8.41 12.02 -0.35
CA CYS A 136 -9.10 10.74 -0.47
C CYS A 136 -8.07 9.70 -0.92
N SER A 137 -7.69 8.81 -0.02
CA SER A 137 -6.73 7.74 -0.27
C SER A 137 -7.45 6.40 -0.34
N ALA A 138 -7.27 5.65 -1.43
CA ALA A 138 -7.69 4.26 -1.54
C ALA A 138 -6.46 3.36 -1.40
N TYR A 139 -6.53 2.36 -0.53
CA TYR A 139 -5.47 1.39 -0.27
C TYR A 139 -5.93 -0.04 -0.55
N ASP A 140 -4.96 -0.94 -0.66
CA ASP A 140 -5.11 -2.40 -0.56
C ASP A 140 -6.07 -3.02 -1.61
N PHE A 141 -6.27 -2.37 -2.77
CA PHE A 141 -7.23 -2.81 -3.79
C PHE A 141 -6.59 -3.55 -4.98
N TYR A 142 -7.41 -4.34 -5.67
CA TYR A 142 -7.07 -5.01 -6.93
C TYR A 142 -8.35 -5.28 -7.76
N PRO A 143 -8.37 -5.08 -9.10
CA PRO A 143 -7.24 -4.74 -9.99
C PRO A 143 -6.79 -3.28 -9.90
N LYS A 144 -5.76 -2.91 -10.68
CA LYS A 144 -5.17 -1.55 -10.68
C LYS A 144 -6.18 -0.43 -11.00
N THR A 145 -7.16 -0.69 -11.88
CA THR A 145 -8.03 0.35 -12.44
C THR A 145 -9.09 0.80 -11.44
N ILE A 146 -8.99 2.06 -11.01
CA ILE A 146 -9.90 2.73 -10.06
C ILE A 146 -10.20 4.15 -10.54
N ILE A 147 -11.40 4.66 -10.25
CA ILE A 147 -11.78 6.06 -10.54
C ILE A 147 -12.13 6.73 -9.22
N ILE A 148 -11.49 7.87 -8.95
CA ILE A 148 -11.79 8.71 -7.79
C ILE A 148 -12.25 10.08 -8.28
N THR A 149 -13.49 10.45 -7.93
CA THR A 149 -14.13 11.70 -8.34
C THR A 149 -14.52 12.52 -7.11
N TRP A 150 -14.18 13.80 -7.08
CA TRP A 150 -14.64 14.71 -6.03
C TRP A 150 -16.00 15.30 -6.37
N LEU A 151 -16.87 15.37 -5.36
CA LEU A 151 -18.19 16.00 -5.43
C LEU A 151 -18.24 17.17 -4.45
N ARG A 152 -18.73 18.33 -4.90
CA ARG A 152 -19.07 19.50 -4.09
C ARG A 152 -20.56 19.78 -4.24
N ASN A 153 -21.31 19.66 -3.15
CA ASN A 153 -22.78 19.73 -3.12
C ASN A 153 -23.46 18.81 -4.15
N GLY A 154 -22.89 17.61 -4.37
CA GLY A 154 -23.36 16.63 -5.35
C GLY A 154 -22.92 16.87 -6.81
N GLN A 155 -22.26 17.98 -7.11
CA GLN A 155 -21.72 18.27 -8.44
C GLN A 155 -20.25 17.84 -8.54
N VAL A 156 -19.86 17.24 -9.68
CA VAL A 156 -18.47 16.85 -9.94
C VAL A 156 -17.59 18.08 -10.03
N VAL A 157 -16.46 18.07 -9.31
CA VAL A 157 -15.42 19.10 -9.42
C VAL A 157 -14.12 18.51 -9.95
N THR A 158 -13.49 19.24 -10.88
CA THR A 158 -12.21 18.90 -11.51
C THR A 158 -11.19 20.03 -11.42
N SER A 159 -11.60 21.26 -11.08
CA SER A 159 -10.67 22.31 -10.68
C SER A 159 -10.06 21.94 -9.34
N ASP A 160 -8.80 22.34 -9.14
CA ASP A 160 -8.12 22.25 -7.83
C ASP A 160 -7.99 20.80 -7.29
N VAL A 161 -8.19 19.82 -8.18
CA VAL A 161 -8.01 18.38 -7.95
C VAL A 161 -6.67 17.93 -8.51
N SER A 162 -5.91 17.16 -7.74
CA SER A 162 -4.71 16.47 -8.21
C SER A 162 -4.66 15.04 -7.67
N SER A 163 -4.11 14.10 -8.45
CA SER A 163 -4.01 12.70 -8.04
C SER A 163 -2.61 12.17 -8.28
N THR A 164 -2.16 11.25 -7.42
CA THR A 164 -1.08 10.33 -7.79
C THR A 164 -1.57 9.42 -8.92
N GLY A 165 -0.64 8.84 -9.68
CA GLY A 165 -0.93 7.57 -10.37
C GLY A 165 -1.17 6.45 -9.36
N GLU A 166 -1.69 5.31 -9.80
CA GLU A 166 -1.85 4.15 -8.93
C GLU A 166 -0.49 3.46 -8.71
N LEU A 167 -0.10 3.37 -7.45
CA LEU A 167 1.16 2.80 -6.99
C LEU A 167 0.94 1.32 -6.65
N ALA A 168 1.88 0.46 -7.05
CA ALA A 168 1.85 -0.96 -6.72
C ALA A 168 2.57 -1.21 -5.39
N ASN A 169 1.93 -1.94 -4.47
CA ASN A 169 2.49 -2.23 -3.14
C ASN A 169 3.47 -3.41 -3.14
N GLY A 170 3.53 -4.17 -4.24
CA GLY A 170 4.42 -5.33 -4.42
C GLY A 170 3.84 -6.67 -3.95
N ASP A 171 2.66 -6.64 -3.31
CA ASP A 171 1.92 -7.79 -2.78
C ASP A 171 0.63 -8.10 -3.58
N TRP A 172 0.60 -7.67 -4.84
CA TRP A 172 -0.58 -7.67 -5.73
C TRP A 172 -1.68 -6.66 -5.37
N SER A 173 -1.49 -5.80 -4.36
CA SER A 173 -2.39 -4.66 -4.11
C SER A 173 -1.86 -3.34 -4.67
N TYR A 174 -2.78 -2.37 -4.80
CA TYR A 174 -2.50 -1.01 -5.27
C TYR A 174 -3.00 0.05 -4.29
N GLN A 175 -2.45 1.25 -4.40
CA GLN A 175 -2.94 2.46 -3.71
C GLN A 175 -2.96 3.68 -4.62
N ILE A 176 -3.85 4.64 -4.35
CA ILE A 176 -3.94 5.94 -5.03
C ILE A 176 -4.37 7.03 -4.05
N HIS A 177 -3.90 8.26 -4.25
CA HIS A 177 -4.27 9.42 -3.44
C HIS A 177 -4.74 10.55 -4.34
N SER A 178 -6.03 10.88 -4.23
CA SER A 178 -6.63 12.07 -4.85
C SER A 178 -6.73 13.18 -3.81
N HIS A 179 -6.45 14.40 -4.21
CA HIS A 179 -6.36 15.59 -3.38
C HIS A 179 -7.29 16.66 -3.95
N LEU A 180 -7.97 17.41 -3.08
CA LEU A 180 -8.79 18.56 -3.43
C LEU A 180 -8.36 19.74 -2.56
N GLU A 181 -7.89 20.82 -3.18
CA GLU A 181 -7.71 22.10 -2.50
C GLU A 181 -9.10 22.73 -2.24
N TYR A 182 -9.34 23.17 -1.00
CA TYR A 182 -10.64 23.73 -0.62
C TYR A 182 -10.51 24.85 0.43
N THR A 183 -11.46 25.76 0.39
CA THR A 183 -11.70 26.75 1.44
C THR A 183 -12.96 26.33 2.20
N PRO A 184 -12.89 26.02 3.50
CA PRO A 184 -14.04 25.55 4.27
C PRO A 184 -15.23 26.52 4.22
N THR A 185 -16.33 26.13 3.58
CA THR A 185 -17.55 26.93 3.48
C THR A 185 -18.65 26.36 4.39
N PRO A 186 -19.28 27.16 5.27
CA PRO A 186 -20.34 26.66 6.16
C PRO A 186 -21.52 26.05 5.39
N GLY A 187 -21.89 24.81 5.75
CA GLY A 187 -23.00 24.08 5.13
C GLY A 187 -22.68 23.40 3.79
N GLU A 188 -21.45 23.55 3.28
CA GLU A 188 -20.96 22.84 2.10
C GLU A 188 -20.82 21.33 2.39
N LYS A 189 -21.22 20.51 1.42
CA LYS A 189 -20.97 19.06 1.44
C LYS A 189 -19.90 18.72 0.43
N ILE A 190 -18.81 18.11 0.88
CA ILE A 190 -17.76 17.58 0.02
C ILE A 190 -17.73 16.07 0.18
N SER A 191 -17.67 15.32 -0.92
CA SER A 191 -17.63 13.87 -0.92
C SER A 191 -16.58 13.35 -1.90
N CYS A 192 -15.93 12.25 -1.57
CA CYS A 192 -15.13 11.46 -2.49
C CYS A 192 -15.97 10.29 -3.00
N ARG A 193 -16.16 10.19 -4.33
CA ARG A 193 -16.79 9.03 -4.98
C ARG A 193 -15.71 8.10 -5.52
N VAL A 194 -15.80 6.82 -5.17
CA VAL A 194 -14.85 5.78 -5.59
C VAL A 194 -15.58 4.72 -6.39
N GLU A 195 -15.07 4.45 -7.60
CA GLU A 195 -15.60 3.45 -8.53
C GLU A 195 -14.47 2.46 -8.83
N HIS A 196 -14.71 1.18 -8.57
CA HIS A 196 -13.70 0.12 -8.69
C HIS A 196 -14.41 -1.20 -9.02
N TYR A 197 -13.77 -2.07 -9.80
CA TYR A 197 -14.40 -3.29 -10.33
C TYR A 197 -14.92 -4.27 -9.25
N SER A 198 -14.32 -4.25 -8.06
CA SER A 198 -14.74 -5.06 -6.91
C SER A 198 -15.96 -4.50 -6.14
N LEU A 199 -16.46 -3.32 -6.51
CA LEU A 199 -17.58 -2.64 -5.85
C LEU A 199 -18.82 -2.80 -6.74
N PRO A 200 -19.96 -3.29 -6.21
CA PRO A 200 -21.17 -3.46 -7.01
C PRO A 200 -21.77 -2.13 -7.48
N GLU A 201 -21.50 -1.05 -6.74
CA GLU A 201 -21.95 0.30 -7.04
C GLU A 201 -20.98 1.34 -6.45
N PRO A 202 -20.87 2.55 -7.05
CA PRO A 202 -19.99 3.62 -6.58
C PRO A 202 -20.15 3.94 -5.10
N GLN A 203 -19.06 3.95 -4.35
CA GLN A 203 -19.08 4.28 -2.92
C GLN A 203 -18.82 5.77 -2.70
N LEU A 204 -19.58 6.39 -1.80
CA LEU A 204 -19.47 7.79 -1.43
C LEU A 204 -18.92 7.93 0.00
N TYR A 205 -17.87 8.71 0.14
CA TYR A 205 -17.21 9.04 1.40
C TYR A 205 -17.36 10.54 1.66
N ASP A 206 -18.31 10.90 2.51
CA ASP A 206 -18.59 12.29 2.88
C ASP A 206 -17.51 12.84 3.83
N TRP A 207 -17.10 14.09 3.61
CA TRP A 207 -16.24 14.82 4.52
C TRP A 207 -17.05 15.35 5.70
N ASP A 208 -16.81 14.79 6.88
CA ASP A 208 -17.21 15.40 8.15
C ASP A 208 -16.04 16.22 8.72
N PRO A 209 -16.14 17.56 8.80
CA PRO A 209 -15.12 18.40 9.45
C PRO A 209 -15.07 18.22 10.98
N SER A 210 -15.92 17.39 11.59
CA SER A 210 -15.86 17.12 13.02
C SER A 210 -14.62 16.28 13.39
N ILE A 211 -13.84 16.78 14.36
CA ILE A 211 -12.55 16.28 14.86
C ILE A 211 -12.41 14.74 14.75
N PRO A 212 -11.31 14.19 14.19
CA PRO A 212 -11.14 12.75 14.03
C PRO A 212 -11.29 12.00 15.36
N THR A 213 -11.87 10.79 15.29
CA THR A 213 -12.25 9.99 16.47
C THR A 213 -11.06 9.65 17.40
N SER A 214 -9.85 9.61 16.86
CA SER A 214 -8.59 9.45 17.60
C SER A 214 -8.21 10.64 18.48
N GLU A 215 -8.68 11.85 18.18
CA GLU A 215 -8.48 13.03 19.00
C GLU A 215 -9.61 13.23 20.01
N LYS A 216 -10.86 12.98 19.61
CA LYS A 216 -12.02 12.91 20.52
C LYS A 216 -11.74 11.96 21.70
N SER A 217 -11.14 10.79 21.44
CA SER A 217 -10.75 9.82 22.47
C SER A 217 -9.57 10.28 23.35
N LYS A 218 -8.52 10.92 22.78
CA LYS A 218 -7.43 11.53 23.58
C LYS A 218 -7.96 12.63 24.52
N ILE A 219 -8.84 13.51 24.03
CA ILE A 219 -9.45 14.58 24.82
C ILE A 219 -10.32 14.00 25.94
N ALA A 220 -11.13 12.98 25.65
CA ALA A 220 -11.96 12.31 26.65
C ALA A 220 -11.12 11.67 27.77
N ILE A 221 -10.05 10.95 27.43
CA ILE A 221 -9.12 10.34 28.41
C ILE A 221 -8.46 11.43 29.28
N GLY A 222 -7.99 12.52 28.66
CA GLY A 222 -7.38 13.65 29.37
C GLY A 222 -8.35 14.31 30.36
N ALA A 223 -9.58 14.58 29.93
CA ALA A 223 -10.63 15.15 30.78
C ALA A 223 -10.99 14.23 31.96
N SER A 224 -11.13 12.91 31.72
CA SER A 224 -11.40 11.94 32.78
C SER A 224 -10.26 11.86 33.80
N GLY A 225 -9.01 11.85 33.36
CA GLY A 225 -7.84 11.86 34.25
C GLY A 225 -7.76 13.12 35.12
N LEU A 226 -8.06 14.29 34.54
CA LEU A 226 -8.03 15.57 35.24
C LEU A 226 -9.14 15.67 36.31
N LEU A 227 -10.35 15.18 36.01
CA LEU A 227 -11.45 15.07 36.97
C LEU A 227 -11.10 14.13 38.14
N LEU A 228 -10.54 12.95 37.86
CA LEU A 228 -10.09 12.01 38.90
C LEU A 228 -9.00 12.62 39.79
N GLY A 229 -8.01 13.28 39.19
CA GLY A 229 -6.96 13.99 39.93
C GLY A 229 -7.51 15.05 40.87
N LEU A 230 -8.49 15.84 40.42
CA LEU A 230 -9.15 16.86 41.24
C LEU A 230 -9.87 16.24 42.45
N VAL A 231 -10.56 15.10 42.27
CA VAL A 231 -11.23 14.38 43.36
C VAL A 231 -10.24 13.89 44.41
N PHE A 232 -9.11 13.29 43.98
CA PHE A 232 -8.06 12.84 44.91
C PHE A 232 -7.40 14.00 45.66
N LEU A 233 -7.13 15.13 44.99
CA LEU A 233 -6.60 16.34 45.64
C LEU A 233 -7.56 16.87 46.71
N LEU A 234 -8.86 16.99 46.40
CA LEU A 234 -9.88 17.44 47.35
C LEU A 234 -10.04 16.49 48.55
N ALA A 235 -9.99 15.17 48.33
CA ALA A 235 -10.03 14.17 49.40
C ALA A 235 -8.78 14.25 50.29
N GLY A 236 -7.59 14.35 49.68
CA GLY A 236 -6.31 14.52 50.37
C GLY A 236 -6.27 15.79 51.22
N LEU A 237 -6.74 16.92 50.69
CA LEU A 237 -6.87 18.20 51.41
C LEU A 237 -7.79 18.06 52.63
N ARG A 238 -8.95 17.42 52.51
CA ARG A 238 -9.85 17.17 53.66
C ARG A 238 -9.19 16.30 54.73
N HIS A 239 -8.52 15.21 54.33
CA HIS A 239 -7.82 14.32 55.26
C HIS A 239 -6.68 15.05 55.98
N TYR A 240 -5.87 15.80 55.25
CA TYR A 240 -4.77 16.60 55.78
C TYR A 240 -5.25 17.67 56.79
N MET A 241 -6.32 18.39 56.46
CA MET A 241 -6.91 19.38 57.36
C MET A 241 -7.54 18.73 58.61
N LYS A 242 -8.22 17.59 58.45
CA LYS A 242 -8.76 16.81 59.59
C LYS A 242 -7.64 16.38 60.55
N ASN A 243 -6.52 15.88 60.02
CA ASN A 243 -5.38 15.46 60.85
C ASN A 243 -4.67 16.64 61.51
N ARG A 244 -4.57 17.81 60.85
CA ARG A 244 -4.05 19.03 61.48
C ARG A 244 -4.94 19.59 62.59
N ILE A 245 -6.25 19.39 62.51
CA ILE A 245 -7.19 19.80 63.57
C ILE A 245 -7.10 18.83 64.76
N GLY A 246 -7.01 17.52 64.51
CA GLY A 246 -6.84 16.50 65.56
C GLY A 246 -5.56 16.67 66.39
N HIS A 247 -4.43 17.04 65.75
CA HIS A 247 -3.16 17.22 66.45
C HIS A 247 -3.05 18.44 67.37
N ARG A 248 -4.11 19.26 67.50
CA ARG A 248 -4.08 20.49 68.33
C ARG A 248 -4.63 20.30 69.75
N GLN A 249 -5.08 19.10 70.13
CA GLN A 249 -5.68 18.83 71.44
C GLN A 249 -4.84 17.99 72.41
N ASP A 250 -3.78 17.31 71.96
CA ASP A 250 -2.92 16.51 72.84
C ASP A 250 -1.59 17.23 73.16
N GLY A 251 -1.61 18.01 74.25
CA GLY A 251 -0.44 18.46 74.99
C GLY A 251 -0.54 17.98 76.45
N PRO A 252 0.54 17.44 77.07
CA PRO A 252 0.40 16.67 78.30
C PRO A 252 0.21 17.54 79.55
N VAL A 253 -0.65 17.07 80.45
CA VAL A 253 -0.79 17.60 81.82
C VAL A 253 -0.40 16.49 82.81
N SER A 254 0.71 16.67 83.52
CA SER A 254 1.04 15.89 84.72
C SER A 254 2.02 16.62 85.64
N ALA A 255 1.46 17.30 86.65
CA ALA A 255 2.15 17.62 87.89
C ALA A 255 1.10 17.77 89.00
N SER A 256 1.00 16.77 89.88
CA SER A 256 0.24 16.85 91.13
C SER A 256 1.25 16.91 92.28
N ALA A 257 1.08 17.89 93.17
CA ALA A 257 1.89 18.07 94.37
C ALA A 257 0.98 18.19 95.60
N GLU A 258 1.53 17.78 96.75
CA GLU A 258 0.91 17.39 98.01
C GLU A 258 -0.17 18.28 98.68
N GLN A 259 -1.02 17.62 99.48
CA GLN A 259 -1.79 18.13 100.64
C GLN A 259 -0.86 18.62 101.77
N PRO A 260 -1.31 19.38 102.82
CA PRO A 260 -2.64 19.39 103.46
C PRO A 260 -3.16 20.84 103.76
N LEU A 261 -4.04 21.20 104.72
CA LEU A 261 -4.64 20.56 105.93
C LEU A 261 -6.04 21.14 106.28
N LEU A 262 -6.61 20.64 107.38
CA LEU A 262 -7.89 20.89 108.04
C LEU A 262 -8.31 22.36 108.38
N THR A 263 -9.61 22.62 108.16
CA THR A 263 -10.62 23.37 108.98
C THR A 263 -10.30 24.69 109.70
N PRO A 264 -11.26 25.63 109.67
CA PRO A 264 -11.53 26.56 110.77
C PRO A 264 -12.94 26.37 111.38
N LEU A 265 -13.04 26.44 112.70
CA LEU A 265 -14.27 26.82 113.41
C LEU A 265 -13.98 27.22 114.87
N LEU A 266 -13.69 28.50 115.09
CA LEU A 266 -14.17 29.31 116.24
C LEU A 266 -13.56 30.73 116.21
N MET A 267 -14.45 31.73 116.36
CA MET A 267 -14.23 33.17 116.57
C MET A 267 -13.54 33.96 115.44
#